data_AF-A0A7S0FCV4-F1
#
_entry.id   AF-A0A7S0FCV4-F1
#
_cell.length_a   1.000
_cell.length_b   1.000
_cell.length_c   1.000
_cell.angle_alpha   90.00
_cell.angle_beta   90.00
_cell.angle_gamma   90.00
#
_symmetry.space_group_name_H-M   'P 1'
#
loop_
_entity.id
_entity.type
_entity.pdbx_description
1 polymer ?
#
loop_
_entity_poly.entity_id
_entity_poly.type
_entity_poly.pdbx_seq_one_letter_code
_entity_poly.pdbx_strand_id
1 'polypeptide(L)'
;ARNAVPLSFAQIAKLPRPGLQTVGSATFLPDGSHVLYLRSAEYGTLSRRLYATNVTTGTTREVACTPPGTGEEKELSLEEKLRRERARIMNTGVTSFKVAGRTGSAGRVLVPMGGALYIRDGINEDS
;
A
#
# COMPACT_ATOMS: atom_id res chain seq x y z
N ALA A 1 15.14 21.12 -24.37
CA ALA A 1 15.41 19.70 -24.07
C ALA A 1 15.48 19.54 -22.55
N ARG A 2 14.71 18.62 -21.95
CA ARG A 2 14.77 18.36 -20.51
C ARG A 2 16.04 17.55 -20.24
N ASN A 3 17.01 18.11 -19.50
CA ASN A 3 18.22 17.39 -19.10
C ASN A 3 17.82 16.21 -18.20
N ALA A 4 17.97 14.98 -18.70
CA ALA A 4 17.79 13.77 -17.91
C ALA A 4 19.07 13.48 -17.13
N VAL A 5 18.97 13.39 -15.80
CA VAL A 5 20.10 12.98 -14.95
C VAL A 5 20.35 11.49 -15.16
N PRO A 6 21.59 11.05 -15.44
CA PRO A 6 21.91 9.63 -15.64
C PRO A 6 21.75 8.83 -14.35
N LEU A 7 21.23 7.60 -14.45
CA LEU A 7 21.08 6.67 -13.33
C LEU A 7 22.45 6.18 -12.83
N SER A 8 22.67 6.22 -11.51
CA SER A 8 23.90 5.68 -10.90
C SER A 8 23.82 4.18 -10.63
N PHE A 9 24.97 3.51 -10.52
CA PHE A 9 25.03 2.09 -10.13
C PHE A 9 24.36 1.82 -8.79
N ALA A 10 24.50 2.74 -7.83
CA ALA A 10 23.84 2.64 -6.53
C ALA A 10 22.30 2.67 -6.66
N GLN A 11 21.77 3.50 -7.58
CA GLN A 11 20.33 3.54 -7.86
C GLN A 11 19.84 2.26 -8.56
N ILE A 12 20.65 1.67 -9.44
CA ILE A 12 20.31 0.40 -10.11
C ILE A 12 20.29 -0.77 -9.11
N ALA A 13 21.18 -0.76 -8.12
CA ALA A 13 21.28 -1.80 -7.10
C ALA A 13 20.20 -1.70 -6.01
N LYS A 14 19.53 -0.54 -5.84
CA LYS A 14 18.50 -0.34 -4.82
C LYS A 14 17.18 -1.03 -5.19
N LEU A 15 16.52 -1.62 -4.19
CA LEU A 15 15.19 -2.21 -4.32
C LEU A 15 14.11 -1.32 -3.66
N PRO A 16 12.94 -1.13 -4.31
CA PRO A 16 12.62 -1.49 -5.69
C PRO A 16 13.48 -0.70 -6.68
N ARG A 17 13.74 -1.27 -7.86
CA ARG A 17 14.49 -0.57 -8.90
C ARG A 17 13.75 0.72 -9.30
N PRO A 18 14.48 1.75 -9.75
CA PRO A 18 13.89 2.95 -10.33
C PRO A 18 12.81 2.61 -11.36
N GLY A 19 11.64 3.23 -11.25
CA GLY A 19 10.50 2.99 -12.15
C GLY A 19 9.64 1.74 -11.85
N LEU A 20 10.05 0.85 -10.95
CA LEU A 20 9.26 -0.33 -10.55
C LEU A 20 8.38 -0.10 -9.32
N GLN A 21 8.36 1.12 -8.80
CA GLN A 21 7.44 1.54 -7.74
C GLN A 21 6.10 1.95 -8.34
N THR A 22 5.31 0.96 -8.71
CA THR A 22 3.95 1.16 -9.24
C THR A 22 2.90 1.01 -8.15
N VAL A 23 1.72 1.53 -8.44
CA VAL A 23 0.50 1.31 -7.66
C VAL A 23 0.11 -0.16 -7.74
N GLY A 24 -0.16 -0.78 -6.59
CA GLY A 24 -0.61 -2.16 -6.50
C GLY A 24 -2.05 -2.27 -6.00
N SER A 25 -2.73 -3.36 -6.36
CA SER A 25 -4.03 -3.75 -5.79
C SER A 25 -5.11 -2.66 -5.86
N ALA A 26 -5.20 -1.93 -6.98
CA ALA A 26 -6.21 -0.87 -7.13
C ALA A 26 -7.64 -1.45 -7.14
N THR A 27 -8.57 -0.85 -6.39
CA THR A 27 -9.97 -1.30 -6.31
C THR A 27 -10.88 -0.11 -5.97
N PHE A 28 -12.03 -0.01 -6.65
CA PHE A 28 -13.04 0.99 -6.33
C PHE A 28 -13.86 0.61 -5.09
N LEU A 29 -14.34 1.60 -4.34
CA LEU A 29 -15.43 1.38 -3.41
C LEU A 29 -16.73 1.00 -4.15
N PRO A 30 -17.68 0.31 -3.48
CA PRO A 30 -18.90 -0.14 -4.14
C PRO A 30 -19.82 0.98 -4.63
N ASP A 31 -19.70 2.18 -4.05
CA ASP A 31 -20.37 3.41 -4.47
C ASP A 31 -19.64 4.16 -5.59
N GLY A 32 -18.41 3.76 -5.94
CA GLY A 32 -17.58 4.40 -6.94
C GLY A 32 -16.96 5.74 -6.50
N SER A 33 -17.11 6.15 -5.24
CA SER A 33 -16.64 7.47 -4.78
C SER A 33 -15.12 7.58 -4.70
N HIS A 34 -14.45 6.46 -4.40
CA HIS A 34 -12.99 6.41 -4.18
C HIS A 34 -12.34 5.21 -4.88
N VAL A 35 -11.10 5.40 -5.32
CA VAL A 35 -10.18 4.32 -5.69
C VAL A 35 -9.20 4.11 -4.56
N LEU A 36 -9.14 2.88 -4.04
CA LEU A 36 -8.17 2.46 -3.05
C LEU A 36 -7.03 1.73 -3.71
N TYR A 37 -5.81 1.92 -3.19
CA TYR A 37 -4.63 1.23 -3.72
C TYR A 37 -3.45 1.24 -2.75
N LEU A 38 -2.53 0.30 -2.95
CA LEU A 38 -1.28 0.23 -2.20
C LEU A 38 -0.16 0.96 -2.96
N ARG A 39 0.56 1.82 -2.24
CA ARG A 39 1.72 2.54 -2.78
C ARG A 39 2.81 2.65 -1.72
N SER A 40 4.07 2.69 -2.15
CA SER A 40 5.18 3.01 -1.25
C SER A 40 5.01 4.43 -0.69
N ALA A 41 5.27 4.60 0.61
CA ALA A 41 5.17 5.92 1.26
C ALA A 41 6.24 6.90 0.74
N GLU A 42 7.44 6.37 0.45
CA GLU A 42 8.59 7.12 -0.01
C GLU A 42 9.23 6.47 -1.24
N TYR A 43 9.94 7.28 -2.03
CA TYR A 43 10.64 6.75 -3.17
C TYR A 43 11.80 5.83 -2.74
N GLY A 44 11.83 4.63 -3.33
CA GLY A 44 12.83 3.61 -3.02
C GLY A 44 12.62 2.91 -1.67
N THR A 45 11.46 3.04 -1.00
CA THR A 45 11.08 2.15 0.11
C THR A 45 10.18 0.99 -0.33
N LEU A 46 10.35 -0.14 0.33
CA LEU A 46 9.48 -1.31 0.24
C LEU A 46 8.26 -1.21 1.14
N SER A 47 8.22 -0.22 2.05
CA SER A 47 7.09 0.01 2.95
C SER A 47 5.90 0.62 2.21
N ARG A 48 4.82 -0.17 2.12
CA ARG A 48 3.57 0.23 1.46
C ARG A 48 2.52 0.68 2.46
N ARG A 49 1.72 1.66 2.04
CA ARG A 49 0.56 2.17 2.76
C ARG A 49 -0.67 2.09 1.85
N LEU A 50 -1.84 2.05 2.47
CA LEU A 50 -3.11 2.10 1.76
C LEU A 50 -3.52 3.56 1.58
N TYR A 51 -3.75 3.94 0.33
CA TYR A 51 -4.25 5.26 -0.04
C TYR A 51 -5.66 5.14 -0.62
N ALA A 52 -6.42 6.23 -0.51
CA ALA A 52 -7.67 6.44 -1.22
C ALA A 52 -7.60 7.76 -1.99
N THR A 53 -8.06 7.73 -3.23
CA THR A 53 -8.22 8.92 -4.06
C THR A 53 -9.70 9.11 -4.37
N ASN A 54 -10.23 10.28 -4.07
CA ASN A 54 -11.58 10.68 -4.44
C ASN A 54 -11.66 10.83 -5.97
N VAL A 55 -12.62 10.16 -6.59
CA VAL A 55 -12.73 10.08 -8.05
C VAL A 55 -13.14 11.44 -8.65
N THR A 56 -13.94 12.22 -7.94
CA THR A 56 -14.44 13.50 -8.43
C THR A 56 -13.41 14.62 -8.27
N THR A 57 -12.75 14.70 -7.12
CA THR A 57 -11.83 15.81 -6.79
C THR A 57 -10.37 15.50 -7.13
N GLY A 58 -10.02 14.22 -7.26
CA GLY A 58 -8.63 13.76 -7.41
C GLY A 58 -7.80 13.87 -6.12
N THR A 59 -8.40 14.28 -5.00
CA THR A 59 -7.69 14.38 -3.71
C THR A 59 -7.30 13.01 -3.21
N THR A 60 -6.06 12.87 -2.74
CA THR A 60 -5.52 11.60 -2.25
C THR A 60 -5.18 11.71 -0.77
N ARG A 61 -5.57 10.70 0.00
CA ARG A 61 -5.25 10.60 1.42
C ARG A 61 -4.77 9.21 1.82
N GLU A 62 -4.05 9.15 2.92
CA GLU A 62 -3.69 7.88 3.56
C GLU A 62 -4.90 7.31 4.33
N VAL A 63 -5.13 6.01 4.21
CA VAL A 63 -6.23 5.28 4.87
C VAL A 63 -5.70 4.39 5.98
N ALA A 64 -4.57 3.72 5.73
CA ALA A 64 -3.93 2.84 6.70
C ALA A 64 -2.42 2.75 6.46
N CYS A 65 -1.68 2.75 7.56
CA CYS A 65 -0.28 2.37 7.62
C CYS A 65 -0.08 1.36 8.75
N THR A 66 1.02 0.62 8.69
CA THR A 66 1.36 -0.31 9.75
C THR A 66 1.76 0.46 11.01
N PRO A 67 1.22 0.12 12.20
CA PRO A 67 1.58 0.75 13.45
C PRO A 67 3.10 0.71 13.72
N PRO A 68 3.67 1.73 14.38
CA PRO A 68 5.07 1.70 14.82
C PRO A 68 5.33 0.44 15.67
N GLY A 69 6.45 -0.26 15.44
CA GLY A 69 6.79 -1.49 16.17
C GLY A 69 5.95 -2.71 15.79
N THR A 70 5.41 -2.74 14.57
CA THR A 70 4.81 -3.96 13.99
C THR A 70 5.28 -4.11 12.54
N GLY A 71 5.68 -5.33 12.13
CA GLY A 71 6.00 -5.61 10.73
C GLY A 71 7.27 -4.94 10.17
N GLU A 72 8.12 -4.38 11.05
CA GLU A 72 9.49 -4.04 10.72
C GLU A 72 10.31 -5.31 10.48
N GLU A 73 11.28 -5.28 9.56
CA GLU A 73 12.10 -6.46 9.22
C GLU A 73 12.79 -7.10 10.44
N LYS A 74 13.02 -6.32 11.49
CA LYS A 74 13.61 -6.77 12.76
C LYS A 74 12.72 -7.70 13.58
N GLU A 75 11.40 -7.66 13.40
CA GLU A 75 10.44 -8.41 14.22
C GLU A 75 9.84 -9.64 13.52
N LEU A 76 10.16 -9.87 12.26
CA LEU A 76 9.66 -11.01 11.51
C LEU A 76 10.31 -12.31 12.00
N SER A 77 9.49 -13.31 12.33
CA SER A 77 9.96 -14.66 12.66
C SER A 77 10.70 -15.30 11.47
N LEU A 78 11.55 -16.28 11.76
CA LEU A 78 12.34 -16.99 10.75
C LEU A 78 11.44 -17.67 9.69
N GLU A 79 10.31 -18.22 10.11
CA GLU A 79 9.34 -18.85 9.20
C GLU A 79 8.69 -17.84 8.26
N GLU A 80 8.32 -16.64 8.75
CA GLU A 80 7.74 -15.60 7.92
C GLU A 80 8.78 -15.00 6.95
N LYS A 81 10.06 -14.90 7.36
CA LYS A 81 11.17 -14.54 6.46
C LYS A 81 11.32 -15.54 5.33
N LEU A 82 11.36 -16.84 5.63
CA LEU A 82 11.48 -17.92 4.62
C LEU A 82 10.26 -17.98 3.69
N ARG A 83 9.05 -17.78 4.22
CA ARG A 83 7.83 -17.69 3.40
C ARG A 83 7.90 -16.50 2.44
N ARG A 84 8.33 -15.33 2.93
CA ARG A 84 8.49 -14.10 2.13
C ARG A 84 9.56 -14.22 1.07
N GLU A 85 10.69 -14.84 1.40
CA GLU A 85 11.80 -15.06 0.46
C GLU A 85 11.37 -15.98 -0.69
N ARG A 86 10.69 -17.10 -0.37
CA ARG A 86 10.10 -17.99 -1.38
C ARG A 86 9.02 -17.31 -2.21
N ALA A 87 8.24 -16.41 -1.61
CA ALA A 87 7.18 -15.66 -2.29
C ALA A 87 7.68 -14.40 -3.03
N ARG A 88 8.97 -14.05 -2.91
CA ARG A 88 9.56 -12.77 -3.38
C ARG A 88 8.83 -11.52 -2.85
N ILE A 89 8.21 -11.61 -1.67
CA ILE A 89 7.49 -10.50 -1.04
C ILE A 89 8.46 -9.74 -0.13
N MET A 90 9.15 -8.75 -0.69
CA MET A 90 10.01 -7.85 0.11
C MET A 90 9.28 -6.62 0.66
N ASN A 91 8.00 -6.44 0.32
CA ASN A 91 7.24 -5.27 0.77
C ASN A 91 6.85 -5.41 2.25
N THR A 92 7.23 -4.43 3.05
CA THR A 92 6.78 -4.24 4.43
C THR A 92 5.56 -3.31 4.45
N GLY A 93 4.92 -3.16 5.61
CA GLY A 93 3.72 -2.33 5.72
C GLY A 93 2.42 -3.07 5.36
N VAL A 94 1.47 -2.35 4.76
CA VAL A 94 0.20 -2.93 4.29
C VAL A 94 0.43 -3.67 2.97
N THR A 95 0.29 -5.00 3.01
CA THR A 95 0.57 -5.87 1.85
C THR A 95 -0.68 -6.25 1.06
N SER A 96 -1.86 -6.18 1.68
CA SER A 96 -3.14 -6.49 1.04
C SER A 96 -4.29 -5.75 1.72
N PHE A 97 -5.39 -5.59 0.99
CA PHE A 97 -6.67 -5.15 1.53
C PHE A 97 -7.80 -5.80 0.73
N LYS A 98 -9.01 -5.74 1.28
CA LYS A 98 -10.25 -6.14 0.59
C LYS A 98 -11.31 -5.07 0.77
N VAL A 99 -12.13 -4.90 -0.26
CA VAL A 99 -13.35 -4.08 -0.20
C VAL A 99 -14.54 -5.02 -0.27
N ALA A 100 -15.51 -4.82 0.61
CA ALA A 100 -16.75 -5.58 0.67
C ALA A 100 -17.93 -4.64 0.76
N GLY A 101 -19.07 -4.99 0.14
CA GLY A 101 -20.28 -4.18 0.21
C GLY A 101 -21.16 -4.42 -1.00
N ARG A 102 -22.42 -3.97 -0.90
CA ARG A 102 -23.34 -3.97 -2.03
C ARG A 102 -23.03 -2.80 -2.94
N THR A 103 -23.27 -2.94 -4.24
CA THR A 103 -23.19 -1.84 -5.20
C THR A 103 -24.00 -0.64 -4.71
N GLY A 104 -23.39 0.55 -4.73
CA GLY A 104 -23.98 1.80 -4.23
C GLY A 104 -23.87 2.03 -2.72
N SER A 105 -23.32 1.08 -1.95
CA SER A 105 -23.04 1.30 -0.52
C SER A 105 -21.64 1.90 -0.30
N ALA A 106 -21.44 2.60 0.82
CA ALA A 106 -20.12 3.11 1.23
C ALA A 106 -19.05 2.01 1.34
N GLY A 107 -19.47 0.75 1.47
CA GLY A 107 -18.59 -0.41 1.57
C GLY A 107 -17.79 -0.46 2.88
N ARG A 108 -17.05 -1.55 3.01
CA ARG A 108 -16.14 -1.84 4.12
C ARG A 108 -14.77 -2.19 3.58
N VAL A 109 -13.76 -1.61 4.19
CA VAL A 109 -12.35 -1.85 3.86
C VAL A 109 -11.74 -2.70 4.96
N LEU A 110 -11.23 -3.86 4.58
CA LEU A 110 -10.58 -4.81 5.48
C LEU A 110 -9.08 -4.82 5.20
N VAL A 111 -8.28 -4.61 6.24
CA VAL A 111 -6.82 -4.51 6.14
C VAL A 111 -6.18 -5.44 7.17
N PRO A 112 -5.63 -6.60 6.74
CA PRO A 112 -4.83 -7.45 7.61
C PRO A 112 -3.45 -6.83 7.81
N MET A 113 -3.06 -6.58 9.06
CA MET A 113 -1.73 -6.08 9.42
C MET A 113 -1.37 -6.45 10.86
N GLY A 114 -0.08 -6.70 11.14
CA GLY A 114 0.41 -6.94 12.50
C GLY A 114 -0.23 -8.13 13.23
N GLY A 115 -0.73 -9.14 12.52
CA GLY A 115 -1.43 -10.29 13.13
C GLY A 115 -2.88 -10.01 13.53
N ALA A 116 -3.39 -8.81 13.27
CA ALA A 116 -4.79 -8.42 13.48
C ALA A 116 -5.49 -8.07 12.16
N LEU A 117 -6.82 -8.03 12.20
CA LEU A 117 -7.66 -7.60 11.09
C LEU A 117 -8.36 -6.29 11.44
N TYR A 118 -8.06 -5.23 10.68
CA TYR A 118 -8.68 -3.92 10.85
C TYR A 118 -9.80 -3.75 9.84
N ILE A 119 -10.91 -3.16 10.28
CA ILE A 119 -12.08 -2.92 9.44
C ILE A 119 -12.44 -1.44 9.55
N ARG A 120 -12.70 -0.81 8.41
CA ARG A 120 -13.20 0.57 8.32
C ARG A 120 -14.47 0.60 7.48
N ASP A 121 -15.51 1.26 7.99
CA ASP A 121 -16.72 1.55 7.25
C ASP A 121 -16.53 2.82 6.41
N GLY A 122 -16.67 2.70 5.09
CA GLY A 122 -16.51 3.81 4.16
C GLY A 122 -15.15 4.52 4.18
N ILE A 123 -15.05 5.56 3.35
CA ILE A 123 -13.90 6.48 3.23
C ILE A 123 -14.49 7.89 3.17
N ASN A 124 -15.15 8.33 4.25
CA ASN A 124 -15.61 9.72 4.33
C ASN A 124 -14.39 10.64 4.54
N GLU A 125 -14.51 11.91 4.15
CA GLU A 125 -13.43 12.90 4.25
C GLU A 125 -13.26 13.47 5.68
N ASP A 126 -14.18 13.18 6.60
CA ASP A 126 -14.14 13.66 7.97
C ASP A 126 -13.80 12.56 8.98
N SER A 127 -12.56 12.59 9.48
CA SER A 127 -12.15 12.11 10.81
C SER A 127 -10.81 12.73 11.18
#